data_AF-A0A2W4UVG6-F1
#
_entry.id   AF-A0A2W4UVG6-F1
#
_cell.length_a   1.000
_cell.length_b   1.000
_cell.length_c   1.000
_cell.angle_alpha   90.00
_cell.angle_beta   90.00
_cell.angle_gamma   90.00
#
_symmetry.space_group_name_H-M   'P 1'
#
loop_
_entity.id
_entity.type
_entity.pdbx_description
1 polymer ?
#
loop_
_entity_poly.entity_id
_entity_poly.type
_entity_poly.pdbx_seq_one_letter_code
_entity_poly.pdbx_strand_id
1 'polypeptide(L)'
;MATKLDRLIEKEAQLKAQIQQAKATERTLEKKRDTRRKVLIGAAVMARVESGRWPQADLLKMMDGFLTRPNERELFELDVAETASTEASGKPATEKKQQAKAITDKGRSDSDGKKRPQASRQTASQLPESDLDIEKEFNL
;
A
#
# COMPACT_ATOMS: atom_id res chain seq x y z
N MET A 1 45.33 -4.03 15.22
CA MET A 1 44.68 -2.75 15.55
C MET A 1 43.53 -2.58 14.57
N ALA A 2 42.27 -2.65 15.02
CA ALA A 2 41.13 -2.37 14.14
C ALA A 2 41.24 -0.93 13.64
N THR A 3 41.08 -0.75 12.33
CA THR A 3 41.20 0.58 11.74
C THR A 3 40.02 1.44 12.19
N LYS A 4 40.17 2.76 12.18
CA LYS A 4 39.07 3.69 12.49
C LYS A 4 37.83 3.41 11.63
N LEU A 5 38.06 2.96 10.39
CA LEU A 5 37.00 2.58 9.45
C LEU A 5 36.19 1.38 9.94
N ASP A 6 36.85 0.31 10.41
CA ASP A 6 36.16 -0.89 10.89
C ASP A 6 35.24 -0.58 12.08
N ARG A 7 35.70 0.29 12.99
CA ARG A 7 34.89 0.73 14.14
C ARG A 7 33.67 1.55 13.73
N LEU A 8 33.78 2.35 12.67
CA LEU A 8 32.67 3.15 12.15
C LEU A 8 31.62 2.25 11.47
N ILE A 9 32.07 1.25 10.69
CA ILE A 9 31.19 0.27 10.05
C ILE A 9 30.42 -0.54 11.10
N GLU A 10 31.10 -0.96 12.17
CA GLU A 10 30.46 -1.70 13.26
C GLU A 10 29.40 -0.84 13.98
N LYS A 11 29.71 0.42 14.27
CA LYS A 11 28.74 1.37 14.85
C LYS A 11 27.55 1.62 13.90
N GLU A 12 27.79 1.78 12.60
CA GLU A 12 26.72 1.94 11.61
C GLU A 12 25.78 0.73 11.61
N ALA A 13 26.34 -0.48 11.61
CA ALA A 13 25.56 -1.72 11.64
C ALA A 13 24.69 -1.81 12.91
N GLN A 14 25.25 -1.47 14.07
CA GLN A 14 24.53 -1.45 15.34
C GLN A 14 23.39 -0.42 15.33
N LEU A 15 23.66 0.82 14.90
CA LEU A 15 22.64 1.87 14.82
C LEU A 15 21.55 1.51 13.82
N LYS A 16 21.91 0.95 12.67
CA LYS A 16 20.94 0.49 11.67
C LYS A 16 20.03 -0.59 12.25
N ALA A 17 20.57 -1.55 13.01
CA ALA A 17 19.77 -2.56 13.68
C ALA A 17 18.78 -1.94 14.70
N GLN A 18 19.23 -0.99 15.51
CA GLN A 18 18.37 -0.28 16.47
C GLN A 18 17.26 0.51 15.76
N ILE A 19 17.58 1.22 14.68
CA ILE A 19 16.59 1.96 13.88
C ILE A 19 15.55 1.00 13.30
N GLN A 20 15.95 -0.16 12.79
CA GLN A 20 15.00 -1.14 12.27
C GLN A 20 14.09 -1.70 13.37
N GLN A 21 14.63 -1.96 14.55
CA GLN A 21 13.85 -2.40 15.71
C GLN A 21 12.84 -1.34 16.14
N ALA A 22 13.26 -0.08 16.28
CA ALA A 22 12.38 1.03 16.62
C ALA A 22 11.25 1.18 15.59
N LYS A 23 11.58 1.20 14.29
CA LYS A 23 10.58 1.25 13.20
C LYS A 23 9.61 0.07 13.23
N ALA A 24 10.08 -1.13 13.54
CA ALA A 24 9.21 -2.30 13.67
C ALA A 24 8.24 -2.11 14.84
N THR A 25 8.72 -1.64 16.00
CA THR A 25 7.85 -1.38 17.16
C THR A 25 6.81 -0.32 16.87
N GLU A 26 7.17 0.81 16.25
CA GLU A 26 6.24 1.87 15.86
C GLU A 26 5.15 1.34 14.94
N ARG A 27 5.53 0.61 13.88
CA ARG A 27 4.57 -0.02 12.96
C ARG A 27 3.61 -0.97 13.68
N THR A 28 4.08 -1.72 14.69
CA THR A 28 3.18 -2.60 15.45
C THR A 28 2.22 -1.80 16.34
N LEU A 29 2.66 -0.70 16.94
CA LEU A 29 1.82 0.17 17.77
C LEU A 29 0.77 0.89 16.91
N GLU A 30 1.15 1.38 15.74
CA GLU A 30 0.24 1.98 14.78
C GLU A 30 -0.84 1.01 14.34
N LYS A 31 -0.47 -0.22 13.96
CA LYS A 31 -1.42 -1.27 13.62
C LYS A 31 -2.38 -1.57 14.77
N LYS A 32 -1.87 -1.71 16.00
CA LYS A 32 -2.71 -1.93 17.19
C LYS A 32 -3.71 -0.79 17.40
N ARG A 33 -3.26 0.46 17.28
CA ARG A 33 -4.10 1.66 17.40
C ARG A 33 -5.17 1.70 16.31
N ASP A 34 -4.80 1.40 15.07
CA ASP A 34 -5.72 1.37 13.93
C ASP A 34 -6.76 0.25 14.06
N THR A 35 -6.36 -0.97 14.44
CA THR A 35 -7.29 -2.06 14.76
C THR A 35 -8.25 -1.66 15.87
N ARG A 36 -7.74 -1.05 16.96
CA ARG A 36 -8.60 -0.58 18.06
C ARG A 36 -9.59 0.49 17.59
N ARG A 37 -9.15 1.44 16.76
CA ARG A 37 -10.00 2.47 16.17
C ARG A 37 -11.13 1.86 15.34
N LYS A 38 -10.81 0.93 14.44
CA LYS A 38 -11.79 0.24 13.57
C LYS A 38 -12.83 -0.53 14.38
N VAL A 39 -12.39 -1.27 15.40
CA VAL A 39 -13.30 -1.99 16.30
C VAL A 39 -14.24 -1.05 17.05
N LEU A 40 -13.71 0.06 17.59
CA LEU A 40 -14.53 1.03 18.31
C LEU A 40 -15.54 1.74 17.40
N ILE A 41 -15.17 2.06 16.16
CA ILE A 41 -16.09 2.62 15.17
C ILE A 41 -17.22 1.64 14.88
N GLY A 42 -16.90 0.36 14.61
CA GLY A 42 -17.89 -0.67 14.38
C GLY A 42 -18.84 -0.85 15.57
N ALA A 43 -18.30 -0.93 16.79
CA ALA A 43 -19.09 -1.04 18.01
C ALA A 43 -20.03 0.18 18.21
N ALA A 44 -19.55 1.39 17.95
CA ALA A 44 -20.36 2.61 18.07
C ALA A 44 -21.49 2.65 17.04
N VAL A 45 -21.23 2.20 15.81
CA VAL A 45 -22.24 2.10 14.74
C VAL A 45 -23.32 1.07 15.12
N MET A 46 -22.91 -0.13 15.56
CA MET A 46 -23.85 -1.17 16.00
C MET A 46 -24.74 -0.67 17.15
N ALA A 47 -24.14 -0.06 18.18
CA ALA A 47 -24.88 0.51 19.31
C ALA A 47 -25.86 1.62 18.87
N ARG A 48 -25.52 2.40 17.84
CA ARG A 48 -26.41 3.44 17.29
C ARG A 48 -27.62 2.83 16.58
N VAL A 49 -27.42 1.77 15.80
CA VAL A 49 -28.50 1.05 15.12
C VAL A 49 -29.41 0.35 16.12
N GLU A 50 -28.84 -0.35 17.10
CA GLU A 50 -29.58 -1.00 18.19
C GLU A 50 -30.41 0.01 19.01
N SER A 51 -29.87 1.22 19.23
CA SER A 51 -30.61 2.30 19.91
C SER A 51 -31.74 2.93 19.07
N GLY A 52 -31.95 2.48 17.83
CA GLY A 52 -32.97 3.01 16.91
C GLY A 52 -32.66 4.41 16.36
N ARG A 53 -31.52 5.01 16.74
CA ARG A 53 -31.07 6.34 16.26
C ARG A 53 -30.54 6.32 14.83
N TRP A 54 -30.41 5.14 14.25
CA TRP A 54 -30.04 4.96 12.85
C TRP A 54 -30.74 3.70 12.31
N PRO A 55 -31.59 3.80 11.27
CA PRO A 55 -32.26 2.64 10.71
C PRO A 55 -31.28 1.60 10.16
N GLN A 56 -31.54 0.33 10.43
CA GLN A 56 -30.72 -0.78 9.92
C GLN A 56 -30.68 -0.82 8.38
N ALA A 57 -31.78 -0.45 7.72
CA ALA A 57 -31.85 -0.37 6.26
C ALA A 57 -30.84 0.64 5.67
N ASP A 58 -30.63 1.77 6.34
CA ASP A 58 -29.65 2.77 5.91
C ASP A 58 -28.21 2.26 6.07
N LEU A 59 -27.94 1.48 7.12
CA LEU A 59 -26.64 0.80 7.29
C LEU A 59 -26.42 -0.22 6.17
N LEU A 60 -27.41 -1.05 5.84
CA LEU A 60 -27.30 -2.04 4.77
C LEU A 60 -27.07 -1.37 3.40
N LYS A 61 -27.79 -0.27 3.10
CA LYS A 61 -27.56 0.50 1.88
C LYS A 61 -26.16 1.11 1.81
N MET A 62 -25.63 1.57 2.94
CA MET A 62 -24.24 2.04 3.02
C MET A 62 -23.25 0.89 2.76
N MET A 63 -23.50 -0.29 3.32
CA MET A 63 -22.65 -1.47 3.13
C MET A 63 -22.70 -1.98 1.69
N ASP A 64 -23.85 -1.93 1.03
CA ASP A 64 -23.99 -2.30 -0.38
C ASP A 64 -23.12 -1.47 -1.33
N GLY A 65 -23.00 -0.15 -1.07
CA GLY A 65 -22.10 0.72 -1.82
C GLY A 65 -20.62 0.60 -1.44
N PHE A 66 -20.30 0.09 -0.26
CA PHE A 66 -18.92 -0.01 0.24
C PHE A 66 -18.29 -1.39 -0.05
N LEU A 67 -19.06 -2.46 0.02
CA LEU A 67 -18.60 -3.83 -0.16
C LEU A 67 -18.63 -4.22 -1.65
N THR A 68 -17.45 -4.51 -2.18
CA THR A 68 -17.27 -4.88 -3.60
C THR A 68 -17.00 -6.36 -3.79
N ARG A 69 -16.61 -7.08 -2.73
CA ARG A 69 -16.23 -8.49 -2.78
C ARG A 69 -17.45 -9.38 -2.50
N PRO A 70 -17.75 -10.40 -3.34
CA PRO A 70 -18.90 -11.27 -3.14
C PRO A 70 -18.96 -11.89 -1.74
N ASN A 71 -17.86 -12.53 -1.29
CA ASN A 71 -17.79 -13.16 0.03
C ASN A 71 -18.06 -12.19 1.19
N GLU A 72 -17.79 -10.90 1.01
CA GLU A 72 -18.06 -9.88 2.04
C GLU A 72 -19.51 -9.40 1.97
N ARG A 73 -20.12 -9.36 0.78
CA ARG A 73 -21.53 -9.00 0.55
C ARG A 73 -22.49 -10.09 1.04
N GLU A 74 -22.12 -11.36 0.88
CA GLU A 74 -22.86 -12.53 1.42
C GLU A 74 -23.06 -12.44 2.94
N LEU A 75 -22.08 -11.91 3.69
CA LEU A 75 -22.17 -11.72 5.14
C LEU A 75 -23.28 -10.76 5.57
N PHE A 76 -23.74 -9.91 4.66
CA PHE A 76 -24.82 -8.94 4.89
C PHE A 76 -26.08 -9.27 4.07
N GLU A 77 -26.15 -10.46 3.47
CA GLU A 77 -27.27 -10.93 2.63
C GLU A 77 -27.57 -9.99 1.43
N LEU A 78 -26.56 -9.25 0.96
CA LEU A 78 -26.73 -8.20 -0.06
C LEU A 78 -26.80 -8.74 -1.51
N ASP A 79 -26.41 -10.00 -1.72
CA ASP A 79 -26.36 -10.61 -3.06
C ASP A 79 -27.73 -11.09 -3.57
N VAL A 80 -28.78 -11.03 -2.74
CA VAL A 80 -30.13 -11.52 -3.11
C VAL A 80 -30.94 -10.47 -3.90
N ALA A 81 -30.47 -9.22 -4.00
CA ALA A 81 -31.25 -8.12 -4.59
C ALA A 81 -30.95 -7.82 -6.07
N GLU A 82 -29.94 -8.43 -6.70
CA GLU A 82 -29.64 -8.18 -8.13
C GLU A 82 -30.38 -9.09 -9.13
N THR A 83 -31.26 -10.00 -8.68
CA THR A 83 -31.96 -10.94 -9.58
C THR A 83 -33.49 -10.83 -9.62
N ALA A 84 -34.08 -9.65 -9.32
CA ALA A 84 -35.52 -9.42 -9.51
C ALA A 84 -35.86 -8.34 -10.55
N SER A 85 -34.90 -7.87 -11.36
CA SER A 85 -35.17 -6.86 -12.41
C SER A 85 -34.23 -6.92 -13.62
N THR A 86 -33.87 -8.09 -14.15
CA THR A 86 -33.35 -8.20 -15.53
C THR A 86 -33.56 -9.61 -16.11
N GLU A 87 -34.75 -9.87 -16.68
CA GLU A 87 -34.97 -10.97 -17.62
C GLU A 87 -35.21 -10.40 -19.02
N ALA A 88 -34.33 -10.69 -19.98
CA ALA A 88 -34.62 -11.11 -21.37
C ALA A 88 -33.45 -10.83 -22.33
N SER A 89 -32.64 -11.85 -22.63
CA SER A 89 -32.27 -12.31 -24.00
C SER A 89 -30.93 -13.07 -24.06
N GLY A 90 -31.00 -14.34 -24.46
CA GLY A 90 -30.03 -14.99 -25.35
C GLY A 90 -28.81 -15.71 -24.76
N LYS A 91 -28.94 -17.03 -24.52
CA LYS A 91 -27.88 -18.01 -24.85
C LYS A 91 -28.06 -18.41 -26.33
N PRO A 92 -26.98 -18.69 -27.10
CA PRO A 92 -26.40 -20.04 -27.12
C PRO A 92 -24.85 -20.06 -27.27
N ALA A 93 -24.15 -20.95 -26.57
CA ALA A 93 -23.58 -22.23 -27.06
C ALA A 93 -22.10 -22.14 -27.53
N THR A 94 -21.25 -22.78 -26.71
CA THR A 94 -20.08 -23.64 -26.97
C THR A 94 -19.52 -23.77 -28.41
N GLU A 95 -18.20 -23.56 -28.59
CA GLU A 95 -17.26 -24.56 -29.17
C GLU A 95 -15.77 -24.13 -29.22
N LYS A 96 -14.95 -24.86 -28.44
CA LYS A 96 -13.67 -25.53 -28.76
C LYS A 96 -12.66 -24.97 -29.81
N LYS A 97 -11.43 -24.77 -29.30
CA LYS A 97 -10.14 -25.44 -29.67
C LYS A 97 -9.15 -24.70 -30.63
N GLN A 98 -7.86 -24.89 -30.29
CA GLN A 98 -6.62 -24.90 -31.12
C GLN A 98 -5.82 -23.58 -31.14
N GLN A 99 -4.70 -23.47 -30.41
CA GLN A 99 -3.33 -23.93 -30.74
C GLN A 99 -2.72 -23.30 -32.01
N ALA A 100 -1.64 -22.51 -31.87
CA ALA A 100 -0.29 -22.84 -32.35
C ALA A 100 0.70 -21.64 -32.40
N LYS A 101 1.89 -21.89 -31.84
CA LYS A 101 3.25 -21.60 -32.33
C LYS A 101 3.69 -20.19 -32.81
N ALA A 102 4.68 -19.67 -32.04
CA ALA A 102 6.04 -19.29 -32.46
C ALA A 102 6.25 -18.60 -33.82
N ILE A 103 6.68 -17.33 -33.76
CA ILE A 103 7.56 -16.73 -34.77
C ILE A 103 8.78 -16.13 -34.04
N THR A 104 9.92 -16.66 -34.44
CA THR A 104 11.29 -16.28 -34.10
C THR A 104 11.76 -15.12 -34.97
N ASP A 105 12.73 -14.38 -34.46
CA ASP A 105 13.96 -13.95 -35.15
C ASP A 105 14.17 -12.44 -35.38
N LYS A 106 15.36 -12.04 -34.93
CA LYS A 106 16.25 -10.99 -35.42
C LYS A 106 15.72 -9.60 -35.80
N GLY A 107 16.32 -8.62 -35.14
CA GLY A 107 16.44 -7.27 -35.68
C GLY A 107 17.45 -6.43 -34.90
N ARG A 108 18.74 -6.72 -35.11
CA ARG A 108 19.89 -5.92 -34.67
C ARG A 108 20.09 -4.73 -35.61
N SER A 109 20.19 -3.53 -35.07
CA SER A 109 20.85 -2.35 -35.67
C SER A 109 20.83 -1.24 -34.60
N ASP A 110 21.91 -0.99 -33.85
CA ASP A 110 23.12 -0.23 -34.24
C ASP A 110 22.83 1.11 -34.93
N SER A 111 23.53 2.13 -34.44
CA SER A 111 23.54 3.55 -34.83
C SER A 111 22.31 4.35 -34.38
N ASP A 112 22.38 5.60 -33.93
CA ASP A 112 23.38 6.62 -34.19
C ASP A 112 23.26 7.72 -33.11
N GLY A 113 24.35 8.46 -32.89
CA GLY A 113 24.51 9.35 -31.77
C GLY A 113 23.61 10.58 -31.77
N LYS A 114 23.46 11.18 -30.58
CA LYS A 114 23.38 12.65 -30.46
C LYS A 114 23.64 13.14 -29.03
N LYS A 115 24.84 13.71 -28.89
CA LYS A 115 25.18 14.96 -28.20
C LYS A 115 24.54 15.22 -26.81
N ARG A 116 25.42 15.16 -25.80
CA ARG A 116 25.32 15.90 -24.55
C ARG A 116 25.04 17.39 -24.82
N PRO A 117 24.09 18.02 -24.11
CA PRO A 117 24.19 19.43 -23.77
C PRO A 117 24.71 19.57 -22.34
N GLN A 118 25.81 20.32 -22.19
CA GLN A 118 26.23 20.90 -20.92
C GLN A 118 25.21 21.98 -20.54
N ALA A 119 24.67 21.93 -19.33
CA ALA A 119 23.99 23.06 -18.73
C ALA A 119 24.30 23.12 -17.23
N SER A 120 25.05 24.17 -16.88
CA SER A 120 25.03 24.93 -15.63
C SER A 120 25.02 24.17 -14.30
N ARG A 121 26.22 24.09 -13.69
CA ARG A 121 26.36 24.14 -12.23
C ARG A 121 25.84 25.49 -11.75
N GLN A 122 24.61 25.53 -11.27
CA GLN A 122 24.11 26.63 -10.46
C GLN A 122 24.07 26.16 -9.01
N THR A 123 25.05 26.68 -8.26
CA THR A 123 24.94 27.16 -6.88
C THR A 123 24.11 26.30 -5.92
N ALA A 124 24.82 25.57 -5.07
CA ALA A 124 24.33 25.09 -3.80
C ALA A 124 23.71 26.25 -3.02
N SER A 125 22.38 26.33 -3.01
CA SER A 125 21.64 27.03 -1.96
C SER A 125 21.80 26.19 -0.70
N GLN A 126 22.53 26.76 0.28
CA GLN A 126 22.62 26.27 1.65
C GLN A 126 21.24 25.80 2.14
N LEU A 127 21.14 24.50 2.48
CA LEU A 127 20.11 24.06 3.41
C LEU A 127 20.48 24.59 4.80
N PRO A 128 19.51 25.11 5.58
CA PRO A 128 19.76 25.50 6.96
C PRO A 128 20.15 24.24 7.75
N GLU A 129 21.39 24.18 8.22
CA GLU A 129 21.83 23.15 9.16
C GLU A 129 21.02 23.33 10.44
N SER A 130 20.13 22.38 10.70
CA SER A 130 19.52 22.24 12.01
C SER A 130 20.62 21.92 13.02
N ASP A 131 20.77 22.79 14.02
CA ASP A 131 21.50 22.60 15.28
C ASP A 131 21.04 21.33 16.01
N LEU A 132 21.35 20.17 15.45
CA LEU A 132 21.41 18.92 16.18
C LEU A 132 22.90 18.67 16.35
N ASP A 133 23.39 18.97 17.55
CA ASP A 133 24.72 18.69 18.10
C ASP A 133 25.01 17.18 18.05
N ILE A 134 25.09 16.59 16.85
CA ILE A 134 25.43 15.18 16.62
C ILE A 134 26.81 14.90 17.22
N GLU A 135 27.70 15.90 17.28
CA GLU A 135 29.04 15.74 17.85
C GLU A 135 29.04 15.41 19.36
N LYS A 136 28.01 15.82 20.13
CA LYS A 136 27.90 15.45 21.55
C LYS A 136 27.39 14.04 21.78
N GLU A 137 26.58 13.49 20.87
CA GLU A 137 26.10 12.11 20.99
C GLU A 137 27.13 11.07 20.52
N PHE A 138 28.17 11.51 19.82
CA PHE A 138 29.23 10.64 19.31
C PHE A 138 30.52 10.63 20.12
N ASN A 139 30.49 11.12 21.38
CA ASN A 139 31.53 11.10 22.42
C ASN A 139 32.87 10.49 21.95
N LEU A 140 33.66 11.29 21.22
CA LEU A 140 35.00 10.94 20.74
C LEU A 140 36.06 11.43 21.72
#